data_AF-A0AB39NZX9-F1
#
_entry.id   AF-A0AB39NZX9-F1
#
_cell.length_a   1.000
_cell.length_b   1.000
_cell.length_c   1.000
_cell.angle_alpha   90.00
_cell.angle_beta   90.00
_cell.angle_gamma   90.00
#
_symmetry.space_group_name_H-M   'P 1'
#
loop_
_entity.id
_entity.type
_entity.pdbx_description
1 polymer ?
#
loop_
_entity_poly.entity_id
_entity_poly.type
_entity_poly.pdbx_seq_one_letter_code
_entity_poly.pdbx_strand_id
1 'polypeptide(L)'
;MTGLSAFPLPFLASRSSTFAVPRTLREIEMMQCSAQLRAKPRWFEKMRDAGVVARWTEEAVAQGLTEAQVRYVLDELAHYAALRDERTGAEVSAVDGVWQSDTLVDDGLRARLREAVRVLEEVPEEERDWHPGSGGQVLDLVHPSLFCLVREVSGAPERAWENPTDRYSRHEFSEKFQWLPTDVDVDDDGRARFRSYVNNVHPEKHRDLAAVLPELFARMLPLWENVLTDLRHPRPLRITVDPYGWYESDEYDVPEPERDGFEDEESYIKAYEAWEEAEEGWWDNRRPVVPDAPAFAPPQVPEGSDRVSLRGRRLQVIVKLATIHLTPDNPEYAGGSWHVEGMLNERIVSTGLYYWDSENITESRLGFRTALDDPEYAQNDDNGMREVYGLENEGALNQMLGSAATPEGRCLAFPNVLQHRVSPFRLQDPTRPGHRKIVAFFLVDPSHPIVSTSDVPPQQPWAETSTMTLEEAKAFREELMKERKFFVDEHNEQLYEREFSLCEH
;
A
#
# COMPACT_ATOMS: atom_id res chain seq x y z
N MET A 1 -5.55 -27.17 -17.15
CA MET A 1 -5.94 -26.58 -15.87
C MET A 1 -4.96 -25.44 -15.58
N THR A 2 -5.34 -24.21 -15.93
CA THR A 2 -4.47 -23.02 -15.91
C THR A 2 -5.03 -21.99 -14.92
N GLY A 3 -5.52 -22.47 -13.77
CA GLY A 3 -5.91 -21.59 -12.68
C GLY A 3 -4.65 -21.03 -12.05
N LEU A 4 -4.46 -19.72 -12.18
CA LEU A 4 -3.47 -19.00 -11.39
C LEU A 4 -3.79 -19.22 -9.90
N SER A 5 -2.76 -19.44 -9.05
CA SER A 5 -2.95 -19.45 -7.61
C SER A 5 -3.54 -18.12 -7.14
N ALA A 6 -4.34 -18.16 -6.08
CA ALA A 6 -4.91 -16.97 -5.45
C ALA A 6 -3.79 -15.99 -5.07
N PHE A 7 -4.04 -14.70 -5.24
CA PHE A 7 -3.13 -13.66 -4.75
C PHE A 7 -3.38 -13.39 -3.27
N PRO A 8 -2.36 -12.97 -2.51
CA PRO A 8 -2.56 -12.54 -1.14
C PRO A 8 -3.45 -11.30 -1.09
N LEU A 9 -4.36 -11.29 -0.13
CA LEU A 9 -5.24 -10.17 0.20
C LEU A 9 -4.93 -9.71 1.62
N PRO A 10 -5.19 -8.44 1.97
CA PRO A 10 -4.90 -7.90 3.30
C PRO A 10 -5.79 -8.47 4.42
N PHE A 11 -6.45 -9.61 4.24
CA PHE A 11 -7.49 -10.13 5.15
C PHE A 11 -7.09 -11.51 5.70
N LEU A 12 -7.24 -11.72 7.01
CA LEU A 12 -6.99 -12.99 7.71
C LEU A 12 -7.76 -14.15 7.09
N ALA A 13 -9.03 -13.93 6.76
CA ALA A 13 -9.90 -14.96 6.19
C ALA A 13 -9.41 -15.48 4.83
N SER A 14 -8.53 -14.75 4.14
CA SER A 14 -7.98 -15.18 2.86
C SER A 14 -6.98 -16.34 2.98
N ARG A 15 -6.58 -16.73 4.22
CA ARG A 15 -5.63 -17.83 4.54
C ARG A 15 -4.30 -17.77 3.76
N SER A 16 -3.97 -16.60 3.23
CA SER A 16 -2.89 -16.42 2.25
C SER A 16 -1.79 -15.44 2.69
N SER A 17 -1.88 -14.92 3.91
CA SER A 17 -0.90 -13.99 4.45
C SER A 17 -0.18 -14.63 5.64
N THR A 18 1.05 -15.11 5.42
CA THR A 18 2.15 -14.76 6.34
C THR A 18 2.33 -13.25 6.19
N PHE A 19 2.34 -12.51 7.30
CA PHE A 19 2.63 -11.08 7.26
C PHE A 19 4.07 -10.85 6.77
N ALA A 20 4.51 -9.60 6.69
CA ALA A 20 5.88 -9.35 6.25
C ALA A 20 6.88 -9.75 7.36
N VAL A 21 7.99 -10.38 6.98
CA VAL A 21 9.12 -10.58 7.89
C VAL A 21 9.71 -9.19 8.22
N PRO A 22 10.00 -8.88 9.50
CA PRO A 22 10.60 -7.61 9.90
C PRO A 22 11.90 -7.31 9.13
N ARG A 23 12.03 -6.08 8.64
CA ARG A 23 13.28 -5.57 8.03
C ARG A 23 14.09 -4.85 9.10
N THR A 24 15.42 -4.99 9.07
CA THR A 24 16.26 -4.21 9.98
C THR A 24 16.12 -2.70 9.70
N LEU A 25 16.33 -1.85 10.71
CA LEU A 25 16.37 -0.40 10.53
C LEU A 25 17.43 0.01 9.50
N ARG A 26 18.58 -0.69 9.49
CA ARG A 26 19.64 -0.48 8.48
C ARG A 26 19.18 -0.78 7.07
N GLU A 27 18.42 -1.85 6.89
CA GLU A 27 17.81 -2.15 5.60
C GLU A 27 16.79 -1.07 5.18
N ILE A 28 15.98 -0.57 6.11
CA ILE A 28 15.02 0.51 5.83
C ILE A 28 15.75 1.80 5.43
N GLU A 29 16.86 2.16 6.08
CA GLU A 29 17.70 3.30 5.71
C GLU A 29 18.28 3.15 4.29
N MET A 30 18.75 1.96 3.93
CA MET A 30 19.22 1.65 2.56
C MET A 30 18.10 1.83 1.52
N MET A 31 16.90 1.32 1.81
CA MET A 31 15.73 1.47 0.95
C MET A 31 15.35 2.95 0.77
N GLN A 32 15.41 3.74 1.84
CA GLN A 32 15.15 5.18 1.79
C GLN A 32 16.19 5.91 0.94
N CYS A 33 17.47 5.60 1.10
CA CYS A 33 18.55 6.14 0.26
C CYS A 33 18.30 5.83 -1.23
N SER A 34 18.02 4.56 -1.55
CA SER A 34 17.67 4.11 -2.91
C SER A 34 16.48 4.89 -3.48
N ALA A 35 15.40 5.04 -2.70
CA ALA A 35 14.21 5.78 -3.10
C ALA A 35 14.49 7.27 -3.36
N GLN A 36 15.29 7.93 -2.51
CA GLN A 36 15.66 9.33 -2.69
C GLN A 36 16.51 9.54 -3.96
N LEU A 37 17.42 8.62 -4.25
CA LEU A 37 18.21 8.66 -5.50
C LEU A 37 17.32 8.46 -6.73
N ARG A 38 16.38 7.51 -6.69
CA ARG A 38 15.42 7.24 -7.77
C ARG A 38 14.36 8.33 -7.95
N ALA A 39 14.09 9.14 -6.94
CA ALA A 39 13.24 10.32 -7.06
C ALA A 39 13.88 11.46 -7.91
N LYS A 40 15.20 11.44 -8.11
CA LYS A 40 15.89 12.46 -8.91
C LYS A 40 15.54 12.26 -10.41
N PRO A 41 15.23 13.33 -11.17
CA PRO A 41 14.97 13.21 -12.60
C PRO A 41 16.14 12.55 -13.34
N ARG A 42 15.83 11.58 -14.21
CA ARG A 42 16.81 10.83 -15.02
C ARG A 42 17.91 10.15 -14.17
N TRP A 43 17.57 9.68 -12.97
CA TRP A 43 18.50 9.00 -12.07
C TRP A 43 19.23 7.82 -12.75
N PHE A 44 18.54 7.06 -13.60
CA PHE A 44 19.04 5.89 -14.33
C PHE A 44 20.14 6.22 -15.35
N GLU A 45 20.23 7.48 -15.81
CA GLU A 45 21.36 7.96 -16.60
C GLU A 45 22.47 8.50 -15.72
N LYS A 46 22.09 9.27 -14.68
CA LYS A 46 23.02 9.89 -13.73
C LYS A 46 23.89 8.87 -13.01
N MET A 47 23.35 7.68 -12.73
CA MET A 47 24.12 6.60 -12.10
C MET A 47 25.28 6.07 -12.96
N ARG A 48 25.35 6.43 -14.24
CA ARG A 48 26.48 6.09 -15.14
C ARG A 48 27.61 7.12 -15.09
N ASP A 49 27.39 8.27 -14.45
CA ASP A 49 28.39 9.32 -14.29
C ASP A 49 29.16 9.12 -12.97
N ALA A 50 30.45 8.85 -13.08
CA ALA A 50 31.31 8.57 -11.93
C ALA A 50 31.39 9.73 -10.92
N GLY A 51 31.31 10.99 -11.38
CA GLY A 51 31.32 12.16 -10.50
C GLY A 51 29.99 12.39 -9.81
N VAL A 52 28.87 11.96 -10.41
CA VAL A 52 27.57 11.93 -9.73
C VAL A 52 27.55 10.81 -8.69
N VAL A 53 28.00 9.61 -9.04
CA VAL A 53 28.06 8.46 -8.12
C VAL A 53 28.96 8.78 -6.92
N ALA A 54 30.15 9.36 -7.14
CA ALA A 54 31.04 9.76 -6.05
C ALA A 54 30.36 10.72 -5.05
N ARG A 55 29.62 11.71 -5.55
CA ARG A 55 28.87 12.64 -4.69
C ARG A 55 27.73 11.95 -3.95
N TRP A 56 26.99 11.04 -4.60
CA TRP A 56 25.96 10.27 -3.92
C TRP A 56 26.54 9.38 -2.82
N THR A 57 27.73 8.80 -3.06
CA THR A 57 28.45 8.03 -2.05
C THR A 57 28.85 8.89 -0.86
N GLU A 58 29.47 10.05 -1.09
CA GLU A 58 29.85 10.99 -0.03
C GLU A 58 28.62 11.45 0.78
N GLU A 59 27.52 11.81 0.10
CA GLU A 59 26.27 12.22 0.73
C GLU A 59 25.67 11.10 1.59
N ALA A 60 25.62 9.86 1.09
CA ALA A 60 25.04 8.74 1.82
C ALA A 60 25.87 8.31 3.03
N VAL A 61 27.20 8.32 2.92
CA VAL A 61 28.10 8.04 4.06
C VAL A 61 27.97 9.13 5.12
N ALA A 62 27.89 10.41 4.71
CA ALA A 62 27.66 11.52 5.64
C ALA A 62 26.31 11.44 6.37
N GLN A 63 25.34 10.72 5.81
CA GLN A 63 24.02 10.44 6.42
C GLN A 63 24.01 9.19 7.30
N GLY A 64 25.14 8.49 7.45
CA GLY A 64 25.30 7.39 8.40
C GLY A 64 25.32 5.99 7.79
N LEU A 65 25.24 5.85 6.47
CA LEU A 65 25.40 4.55 5.81
C LEU A 65 26.89 4.14 5.75
N THR A 66 27.16 2.84 5.86
CA THR A 66 28.50 2.29 5.64
C THR A 66 28.85 2.26 4.15
N GLU A 67 30.15 2.15 3.83
CA GLU A 67 30.57 1.98 2.43
C GLU A 67 29.97 0.72 1.78
N ALA A 68 29.77 -0.36 2.55
CA ALA A 68 29.16 -1.59 2.07
C ALA A 68 27.67 -1.40 1.74
N GLN A 69 26.92 -0.72 2.62
CA GLN A 69 25.52 -0.37 2.40
C GLN A 69 25.36 0.54 1.18
N VAL A 70 26.22 1.55 1.04
CA VAL A 70 26.19 2.43 -0.15
C VAL A 70 26.49 1.65 -1.42
N ARG A 71 27.47 0.75 -1.41
CA ARG A 71 27.78 -0.12 -2.56
C ARG A 71 26.57 -0.98 -2.93
N TYR A 72 25.93 -1.60 -1.95
CA TYR A 72 24.70 -2.37 -2.16
C TYR A 72 23.62 -1.52 -2.83
N VAL A 73 23.35 -0.32 -2.30
CA VAL A 73 22.35 0.59 -2.87
C VAL A 73 22.67 0.93 -4.33
N LEU A 74 23.94 1.25 -4.64
CA LEU A 74 24.35 1.58 -6.01
C LEU A 74 24.23 0.41 -6.98
N ASP A 75 24.60 -0.80 -6.56
CA ASP A 75 24.42 -2.02 -7.37
C ASP A 75 22.93 -2.33 -7.57
N GLU A 76 22.10 -2.11 -6.55
CA GLU A 76 20.66 -2.26 -6.62
C GLU A 76 20.02 -1.21 -7.57
N LEU A 77 20.52 0.02 -7.61
CA LEU A 77 20.09 1.01 -8.59
C LEU A 77 20.32 0.53 -10.02
N ALA A 78 21.43 -0.16 -10.29
CA ALA A 78 21.70 -0.74 -11.61
C ALA A 78 20.66 -1.81 -11.98
N HIS A 79 20.27 -2.63 -11.00
CA HIS A 79 19.18 -3.60 -11.17
C HIS A 79 17.84 -2.91 -11.46
N TYR A 80 17.44 -1.89 -10.69
CA TYR A 80 16.21 -1.15 -10.96
C TYR A 80 16.22 -0.45 -12.33
N ALA A 81 17.38 0.06 -12.76
CA ALA A 81 17.51 0.69 -14.07
C ALA A 81 17.31 -0.34 -15.21
N ALA A 82 17.71 -1.59 -15.01
CA ALA A 82 17.50 -2.68 -15.95
C ALA A 82 16.03 -3.16 -16.00
N LEU A 83 15.27 -2.98 -14.91
CA LEU A 83 13.84 -3.31 -14.86
C LEU A 83 12.94 -2.26 -15.55
N ARG A 84 13.46 -1.06 -15.78
CA ARG A 84 12.70 0.03 -16.38
C ARG A 84 12.30 -0.28 -17.82
N ASP A 85 11.03 -0.12 -18.15
CA ASP A 85 10.53 -0.20 -19.52
C ASP A 85 10.61 1.18 -20.19
N GLU A 86 11.50 1.32 -21.18
CA GLU A 86 11.70 2.58 -21.90
C GLU A 86 10.47 3.03 -22.69
N ARG A 87 9.67 2.09 -23.20
CA ARG A 87 8.50 2.39 -24.04
C ARG A 87 7.33 2.92 -23.22
N THR A 88 7.11 2.35 -22.04
CA THR A 88 5.99 2.72 -21.17
C THR A 88 6.40 3.68 -20.05
N GLY A 89 7.70 3.86 -19.83
CA GLY A 89 8.25 4.57 -18.68
C GLY A 89 8.01 3.88 -17.35
N ALA A 90 7.53 2.62 -17.34
CA ALA A 90 7.26 1.88 -16.11
C ALA A 90 8.57 1.60 -15.37
N GLU A 91 8.60 1.93 -14.08
CA GLU A 91 9.73 1.70 -13.18
C GLU A 91 9.25 1.41 -11.75
N VAL A 92 10.10 0.77 -10.96
CA VAL A 92 9.84 0.57 -9.52
C VAL A 92 9.82 1.94 -8.82
N SER A 93 8.80 2.19 -8.01
CA SER A 93 8.62 3.41 -7.22
C SER A 93 9.44 3.35 -5.92
N ALA A 94 9.23 4.31 -5.02
CA ALA A 94 9.99 4.44 -3.77
C ALA A 94 9.94 3.21 -2.84
N VAL A 95 8.93 2.35 -3.00
CA VAL A 95 8.70 1.15 -2.18
C VAL A 95 8.70 -0.08 -3.07
N ASP A 96 9.33 -1.17 -2.61
CA ASP A 96 9.33 -2.46 -3.33
C ASP A 96 7.90 -2.95 -3.59
N GLY A 97 7.65 -3.51 -4.77
CA GLY A 97 6.31 -3.94 -5.20
C GLY A 97 5.38 -2.80 -5.64
N VAL A 98 5.78 -1.54 -5.49
CA VAL A 98 5.05 -0.37 -6.02
C VAL A 98 5.68 0.06 -7.34
N TRP A 99 4.86 0.23 -8.38
CA TRP A 99 5.30 0.60 -9.72
C TRP A 99 4.69 1.91 -10.17
N GLN A 100 5.44 2.71 -10.92
CA GLN A 100 5.00 4.01 -11.41
C GLN A 100 5.35 4.24 -12.89
N SER A 101 4.68 5.19 -13.52
CA SER A 101 5.12 5.79 -14.78
C SER A 101 4.53 7.19 -14.94
N ASP A 102 5.32 8.11 -15.49
CA ASP A 102 4.89 9.47 -15.81
C ASP A 102 4.54 9.64 -17.30
N THR A 103 4.52 8.54 -18.08
CA THR A 103 4.36 8.59 -19.55
C THR A 103 3.28 7.67 -20.12
N LEU A 104 2.60 6.89 -19.27
CA LEU A 104 1.56 5.96 -19.70
C LEU A 104 0.35 6.64 -20.35
N VAL A 105 0.01 7.84 -19.88
CA VAL A 105 -1.12 8.63 -20.38
C VAL A 105 -0.60 9.84 -21.12
N ASP A 106 -0.76 9.82 -22.45
CA ASP A 106 -0.39 10.93 -23.32
C ASP A 106 -1.34 12.14 -23.13
N ASP A 107 -0.88 13.32 -23.56
CA ASP A 107 -1.62 14.58 -23.41
C ASP A 107 -2.99 14.54 -24.10
N GLY A 108 -3.14 13.79 -25.19
CA GLY A 108 -4.40 13.64 -25.91
C GLY A 108 -5.44 12.87 -25.10
N LEU A 109 -5.06 11.74 -24.50
CA LEU A 109 -5.92 10.97 -23.60
C LEU A 109 -6.24 11.76 -22.32
N ARG A 110 -5.27 12.48 -21.75
CA ARG A 110 -5.49 13.35 -20.58
C ARG A 110 -6.46 14.48 -20.88
N ALA A 111 -6.33 15.15 -22.01
CA ALA A 111 -7.26 16.21 -22.42
C ALA A 111 -8.69 15.69 -22.61
N ARG A 112 -8.85 14.50 -23.19
CA ARG A 112 -10.17 13.85 -23.30
C ARG A 112 -10.76 13.50 -21.95
N LEU A 113 -9.95 12.99 -21.01
CA LEU A 113 -10.41 12.75 -19.63
C LEU A 113 -10.87 14.05 -18.98
N ARG A 114 -10.05 15.11 -19.06
CA ARG A 114 -10.38 16.43 -18.49
C ARG A 114 -11.72 16.94 -19.00
N GLU A 115 -11.95 16.90 -20.31
CA GLU A 115 -13.24 17.33 -20.89
C GLU A 115 -14.40 16.40 -20.49
N ALA A 116 -14.19 15.09 -20.52
CA ALA A 116 -15.21 14.10 -20.18
C ALA A 116 -15.69 14.16 -18.73
N VAL A 117 -14.85 14.65 -17.81
CA VAL A 117 -15.16 14.78 -16.37
C VAL A 117 -15.92 16.06 -16.05
N ARG A 118 -15.90 17.09 -16.92
CA ARG A 118 -16.57 18.38 -16.65
C ARG A 118 -18.06 18.25 -16.36
N VAL A 119 -18.73 17.29 -16.98
CA VAL A 119 -20.17 17.03 -16.74
C VAL A 119 -20.46 16.56 -15.31
N LEU A 120 -19.46 16.06 -14.58
CA LEU A 120 -19.55 15.70 -13.16
C LEU A 120 -19.09 16.84 -12.23
N GLU A 121 -18.16 17.69 -12.68
CA GLU A 121 -17.61 18.79 -11.88
C GLU A 121 -18.45 20.07 -11.93
N GLU A 122 -19.01 20.38 -13.11
CA GLU A 122 -19.75 21.61 -13.41
C GLU A 122 -21.26 21.43 -13.18
N VAL A 123 -21.62 20.79 -12.07
CA VAL A 123 -23.00 20.63 -11.60
C VAL A 123 -23.40 21.79 -10.67
N PRO A 124 -24.70 22.07 -10.49
CA PRO A 124 -25.19 22.99 -9.46
C PRO A 124 -24.59 22.66 -8.07
N GLU A 125 -24.43 23.67 -7.22
CA GLU A 125 -23.76 23.52 -5.92
C GLU A 125 -24.45 22.49 -5.02
N GLU A 126 -25.79 22.46 -5.07
CA GLU A 126 -26.65 21.51 -4.37
C GLU A 126 -26.53 20.06 -4.87
N GLU A 127 -26.01 19.86 -6.08
CA GLU A 127 -25.77 18.54 -6.69
C GLU A 127 -24.34 18.04 -6.43
N ARG A 128 -23.44 18.87 -5.91
CA ARG A 128 -22.07 18.47 -5.58
C ARG A 128 -22.06 17.44 -4.45
N ASP A 129 -21.48 16.30 -4.72
CA ASP A 129 -21.39 15.20 -3.77
C ASP A 129 -20.11 15.28 -2.94
N TRP A 130 -20.16 16.06 -1.86
CA TRP A 130 -19.05 16.16 -0.92
C TRP A 130 -18.93 14.89 -0.08
N HIS A 131 -17.72 14.35 0.00
CA HIS A 131 -17.44 13.17 0.79
C HIS A 131 -17.80 13.41 2.27
N PRO A 132 -18.57 12.51 2.91
CA PRO A 132 -18.95 12.68 4.31
C PRO A 132 -17.75 12.87 5.23
N GLY A 133 -17.82 13.86 6.14
CA GLY A 133 -16.74 14.12 7.11
C GLY A 133 -15.48 14.79 6.55
N SER A 134 -15.43 15.13 5.26
CA SER A 134 -14.26 15.76 4.63
C SER A 134 -14.12 17.28 4.85
N GLY A 135 -15.06 17.91 5.56
CA GLY A 135 -15.08 19.36 5.74
C GLY A 135 -15.25 20.16 4.43
N GLY A 136 -15.83 19.56 3.40
CA GLY A 136 -16.00 20.20 2.09
C GLY A 136 -14.71 20.29 1.27
N GLN A 137 -13.74 19.39 1.51
CA GLN A 137 -12.48 19.36 0.76
C GLN A 137 -12.42 18.22 -0.26
N VAL A 138 -13.18 17.13 -0.08
CA VAL A 138 -13.14 15.98 -0.99
C VAL A 138 -14.46 15.90 -1.76
N LEU A 139 -14.41 16.13 -3.06
CA LEU A 139 -15.53 16.01 -3.97
C LEU A 139 -15.51 14.64 -4.64
N ASP A 140 -16.55 13.86 -4.42
CA ASP A 140 -16.74 12.55 -5.03
C ASP A 140 -17.43 12.71 -6.40
N LEU A 141 -16.72 12.40 -7.49
CA LEU A 141 -17.27 12.48 -8.85
C LEU A 141 -17.85 11.13 -9.29
N VAL A 142 -17.14 10.05 -8.95
CA VAL A 142 -17.61 8.67 -9.06
C VAL A 142 -17.13 7.97 -7.79
N HIS A 143 -18.04 7.54 -6.92
CA HIS A 143 -17.66 6.87 -5.68
C HIS A 143 -18.34 5.51 -5.53
N PRO A 144 -17.58 4.41 -5.35
CA PRO A 144 -18.14 3.06 -5.41
C PRO A 144 -19.16 2.74 -4.30
N SER A 145 -19.15 3.49 -3.20
CA SER A 145 -20.15 3.39 -2.13
C SER A 145 -21.52 3.96 -2.49
N LEU A 146 -21.61 4.89 -3.46
CA LEU A 146 -22.90 5.37 -3.93
C LEU A 146 -23.49 4.34 -4.91
N PHE A 147 -24.75 3.95 -4.72
CA PHE A 147 -25.39 2.82 -5.43
C PHE A 147 -24.57 1.51 -5.34
N CYS A 148 -23.97 1.25 -4.18
CA CYS A 148 -23.36 -0.05 -3.89
C CYS A 148 -24.41 -1.17 -3.88
N LEU A 149 -23.97 -2.41 -3.88
CA LEU A 149 -24.84 -3.56 -3.68
C LEU A 149 -25.33 -3.56 -2.22
N VAL A 150 -26.63 -3.76 -2.01
CA VAL A 150 -27.26 -3.82 -0.69
C VAL A 150 -28.08 -5.10 -0.61
N ARG A 151 -27.80 -5.94 0.40
CA ARG A 151 -28.50 -7.19 0.64
C ARG A 151 -30.00 -6.92 0.82
N GLU A 152 -30.84 -7.78 0.25
CA GLU A 152 -32.30 -7.68 0.21
C GLU A 152 -32.90 -6.53 -0.61
N VAL A 153 -32.11 -5.52 -1.02
CA VAL A 153 -32.60 -4.38 -1.82
C VAL A 153 -32.22 -4.55 -3.29
N SER A 154 -30.97 -4.85 -3.58
CA SER A 154 -30.41 -4.81 -4.94
C SER A 154 -30.75 -6.01 -5.82
N GLY A 155 -31.42 -7.04 -5.29
CA GLY A 155 -31.74 -8.26 -6.04
C GLY A 155 -30.52 -9.08 -6.48
N ALA A 156 -29.39 -8.96 -5.76
CA ALA A 156 -28.16 -9.69 -6.05
C ALA A 156 -28.32 -11.21 -5.84
N PRO A 157 -27.57 -12.05 -6.57
CA PRO A 157 -27.57 -13.49 -6.30
C PRO A 157 -26.94 -13.79 -4.93
N GLU A 158 -27.42 -14.84 -4.26
CA GLU A 158 -26.97 -15.23 -2.89
C GLU A 158 -25.46 -15.43 -2.77
N ARG A 159 -24.77 -15.81 -3.86
CA ARG A 159 -23.31 -15.95 -3.89
C ARG A 159 -22.53 -14.67 -3.52
N ALA A 160 -23.15 -13.49 -3.61
CA ALA A 160 -22.55 -12.23 -3.14
C ALA A 160 -22.35 -12.20 -1.61
N TRP A 161 -23.11 -13.02 -0.90
CA TRP A 161 -23.22 -13.01 0.57
C TRP A 161 -22.66 -14.29 1.21
N GLU A 162 -21.96 -15.12 0.42
CA GLU A 162 -21.24 -16.29 0.93
C GLU A 162 -20.02 -15.83 1.74
N ASN A 163 -20.22 -15.66 3.04
CA ASN A 163 -19.21 -15.16 3.96
C ASN A 163 -18.16 -16.24 4.29
N PRO A 164 -16.88 -16.09 3.88
CA PRO A 164 -15.83 -17.07 4.14
C PRO A 164 -15.11 -16.84 5.49
N THR A 165 -15.51 -15.82 6.26
CA THR A 165 -14.84 -15.45 7.52
C THR A 165 -15.20 -16.41 8.66
N ASP A 166 -14.39 -16.36 9.71
CA ASP A 166 -14.61 -17.07 10.97
C ASP A 166 -14.77 -16.08 12.15
N ARG A 167 -14.78 -16.59 13.38
CA ARG A 167 -14.96 -15.75 14.57
C ARG A 167 -13.88 -14.68 14.76
N TYR A 168 -12.69 -14.87 14.17
CA TYR A 168 -11.54 -13.97 14.30
C TYR A 168 -11.46 -12.96 13.17
N SER A 169 -12.16 -13.21 12.06
CA SER A 169 -12.14 -12.37 10.85
C SER A 169 -13.52 -11.81 10.48
N ARG A 170 -14.50 -11.92 11.37
CA ARG A 170 -15.92 -11.59 11.11
C ARG A 170 -16.16 -10.17 10.58
N HIS A 171 -15.27 -9.23 10.89
CA HIS A 171 -15.39 -7.83 10.48
C HIS A 171 -14.81 -7.56 9.09
N GLU A 172 -14.07 -8.51 8.50
CA GLU A 172 -13.47 -8.37 7.17
C GLU A 172 -14.47 -8.51 6.03
N PHE A 173 -15.66 -9.06 6.29
CA PHE A 173 -16.71 -9.27 5.30
C PHE A 173 -18.00 -8.55 5.74
N SER A 174 -18.57 -7.75 4.85
CA SER A 174 -19.86 -7.12 5.04
C SER A 174 -20.98 -8.09 4.68
N GLU A 175 -21.89 -8.37 5.62
CA GLU A 175 -23.09 -9.14 5.33
C GLU A 175 -24.20 -8.32 4.66
N LYS A 176 -23.97 -7.02 4.43
CA LYS A 176 -24.99 -6.10 3.92
C LYS A 176 -24.58 -5.39 2.63
N PHE A 177 -23.31 -5.07 2.45
CA PHE A 177 -22.85 -4.21 1.38
C PHE A 177 -21.73 -4.84 0.54
N GLN A 178 -21.67 -4.48 -0.74
CA GLN A 178 -20.52 -4.78 -1.61
C GLN A 178 -20.37 -3.67 -2.66
N TRP A 179 -19.15 -3.21 -2.95
CA TRP A 179 -18.92 -2.40 -4.14
C TRP A 179 -19.08 -3.24 -5.42
N LEU A 180 -19.65 -2.64 -6.47
CA LEU A 180 -19.90 -3.32 -7.74
C LEU A 180 -18.78 -3.07 -8.75
N PRO A 181 -17.95 -4.08 -9.08
CA PRO A 181 -17.02 -3.96 -10.20
C PRO A 181 -17.75 -4.00 -11.55
N THR A 182 -17.11 -3.47 -12.58
CA THR A 182 -17.46 -3.71 -13.98
C THR A 182 -16.56 -4.81 -14.56
N ASP A 183 -17.12 -5.66 -15.41
CA ASP A 183 -16.35 -6.68 -16.13
C ASP A 183 -15.59 -6.05 -17.31
N VAL A 184 -14.33 -6.42 -17.46
CA VAL A 184 -13.44 -5.91 -18.51
C VAL A 184 -12.86 -7.06 -19.31
N ASP A 185 -13.07 -7.08 -20.63
CA ASP A 185 -12.29 -7.94 -21.51
C ASP A 185 -11.00 -7.24 -21.90
N VAL A 186 -9.86 -7.90 -21.72
CA VAL A 186 -8.57 -7.49 -22.26
C VAL A 186 -8.18 -8.45 -23.38
N ASP A 187 -8.00 -7.93 -24.59
CA ASP A 187 -7.55 -8.76 -25.72
C ASP A 187 -6.05 -9.06 -25.67
N ASP A 188 -5.56 -9.83 -26.64
CA ASP A 188 -4.15 -10.23 -26.73
C ASP A 188 -3.21 -9.05 -27.04
N ASP A 189 -3.73 -7.94 -27.57
CA ASP A 189 -2.99 -6.70 -27.80
C ASP A 189 -2.99 -5.78 -26.56
N GLY A 190 -3.73 -6.13 -25.51
CA GLY A 190 -3.89 -5.34 -24.30
C GLY A 190 -4.92 -4.22 -24.39
N ARG A 191 -5.82 -4.26 -25.38
CA ARG A 191 -6.96 -3.31 -25.45
C ARG A 191 -8.04 -3.78 -24.51
N ALA A 192 -8.59 -2.85 -23.74
CA ALA A 192 -9.65 -3.13 -22.79
C ALA A 192 -11.02 -2.70 -23.32
N ARG A 193 -12.04 -3.52 -23.06
CA ARG A 193 -13.45 -3.21 -23.30
C ARG A 193 -14.27 -3.51 -22.06
N PHE A 194 -14.91 -2.50 -21.51
CA PHE A 194 -15.84 -2.67 -20.40
C PHE A 194 -17.14 -3.27 -20.95
N ARG A 195 -17.62 -4.36 -20.34
CA ARG A 195 -18.77 -5.13 -20.82
C ARG A 195 -20.11 -4.60 -20.32
N SER A 196 -20.09 -4.03 -19.14
CA SER A 196 -21.25 -3.58 -18.39
C SER A 196 -21.08 -2.12 -17.99
N TYR A 197 -22.10 -1.53 -17.37
CA TYR A 197 -22.02 -0.16 -16.90
C TYR A 197 -20.96 -0.02 -15.78
N VAL A 198 -20.34 1.16 -15.70
CA VAL A 198 -19.53 1.55 -14.55
C VAL A 198 -20.46 2.14 -13.50
N ASN A 199 -20.39 1.65 -12.27
CA ASN A 199 -21.25 2.17 -11.20
C ASN A 199 -21.08 3.70 -11.07
N ASN A 200 -22.19 4.43 -10.95
CA ASN A 200 -22.26 5.91 -10.95
C ASN A 200 -21.94 6.64 -12.26
N VAL A 201 -21.66 5.93 -13.35
CA VAL A 201 -21.44 6.55 -14.67
C VAL A 201 -22.67 6.35 -15.54
N HIS A 202 -23.44 7.41 -15.75
CA HIS A 202 -24.61 7.37 -16.62
C HIS A 202 -24.19 7.12 -18.08
N PRO A 203 -24.72 6.09 -18.77
CA PRO A 203 -24.25 5.67 -20.08
C PRO A 203 -24.39 6.75 -21.17
N GLU A 204 -25.49 7.52 -21.15
CA GLU A 204 -25.71 8.61 -22.12
C GLU A 204 -25.11 9.95 -21.69
N LYS A 205 -25.42 10.45 -20.48
CA LYS A 205 -24.95 11.74 -19.99
C LYS A 205 -23.42 11.79 -19.83
N HIS A 206 -22.81 10.67 -19.42
CA HIS A 206 -21.36 10.58 -19.20
C HIS A 206 -20.69 9.69 -20.27
N ARG A 207 -21.26 9.64 -21.49
CA ARG A 207 -20.78 8.76 -22.57
C ARG A 207 -19.29 8.95 -22.88
N ASP A 208 -18.79 10.18 -22.82
CA ASP A 208 -17.42 10.50 -23.17
C ASP A 208 -16.46 9.97 -22.07
N LEU A 209 -16.90 10.03 -20.80
CA LEU A 209 -16.17 9.41 -19.69
C LEU A 209 -16.18 7.87 -19.83
N ALA A 210 -17.35 7.29 -20.10
CA ALA A 210 -17.49 5.85 -20.32
C ALA A 210 -16.61 5.34 -21.48
N ALA A 211 -16.37 6.16 -22.51
CA ALA A 211 -15.47 5.84 -23.61
C ALA A 211 -13.98 5.95 -23.24
N VAL A 212 -13.62 6.89 -22.35
CA VAL A 212 -12.22 7.13 -21.94
C VAL A 212 -11.74 6.12 -20.88
N LEU A 213 -12.61 5.65 -19.99
CA LEU A 213 -12.25 4.75 -18.89
C LEU A 213 -11.55 3.44 -19.34
N PRO A 214 -12.04 2.71 -20.37
CA PRO A 214 -11.36 1.51 -20.85
C PRO A 214 -9.96 1.79 -21.40
N GLU A 215 -9.78 2.92 -22.09
CA GLU A 215 -8.47 3.32 -22.61
C GLU A 215 -7.47 3.62 -21.47
N LEU A 216 -7.91 4.36 -20.44
CA LEU A 216 -7.09 4.62 -19.25
C LEU A 216 -6.75 3.33 -18.50
N PHE A 217 -7.72 2.45 -18.30
CA PHE A 217 -7.50 1.14 -17.68
C PHE A 217 -6.45 0.33 -18.44
N ALA A 218 -6.54 0.28 -19.78
CA ALA A 218 -5.57 -0.42 -20.62
C ALA A 218 -4.15 0.15 -20.47
N ARG A 219 -3.99 1.46 -20.25
CA ARG A 219 -2.67 2.07 -19.99
C ARG A 219 -2.04 1.59 -18.68
N MET A 220 -2.83 1.24 -17.67
CA MET A 220 -2.33 0.80 -16.36
C MET A 220 -1.88 -0.66 -16.32
N LEU A 221 -2.24 -1.47 -17.32
CA LEU A 221 -1.93 -2.91 -17.37
C LEU A 221 -0.44 -3.23 -17.11
N PRO A 222 0.56 -2.54 -17.70
CA PRO A 222 1.96 -2.85 -17.45
C PRO A 222 2.37 -2.70 -15.98
N LEU A 223 1.80 -1.71 -15.26
CA LEU A 223 2.10 -1.53 -13.84
C LEU A 223 1.49 -2.67 -13.02
N TRP A 224 0.24 -3.05 -13.28
CA TRP A 224 -0.39 -4.16 -12.58
C TRP A 224 0.27 -5.51 -12.87
N GLU A 225 0.68 -5.77 -14.11
CA GLU A 225 1.41 -6.98 -14.47
C GLU A 225 2.70 -7.11 -13.65
N ASN A 226 3.43 -6.02 -13.44
CA ASN A 226 4.60 -6.01 -12.58
C ASN A 226 4.24 -6.16 -11.09
N VAL A 227 3.25 -5.41 -10.58
CA VAL A 227 2.78 -5.53 -9.19
C VAL A 227 2.38 -6.96 -8.86
N LEU A 228 1.57 -7.60 -9.71
CA LEU A 228 1.09 -8.97 -9.49
C LEU A 228 2.21 -10.01 -9.65
N THR A 229 3.21 -9.72 -10.49
CA THR A 229 4.41 -10.56 -10.58
C THR A 229 5.22 -10.45 -9.29
N ASP A 230 5.51 -9.25 -8.79
CA ASP A 230 6.24 -9.03 -7.54
C ASP A 230 5.49 -9.64 -6.34
N LEU A 231 4.15 -9.58 -6.34
CA LEU A 231 3.33 -10.15 -5.28
C LEU A 231 3.46 -11.68 -5.16
N ARG A 232 3.87 -12.37 -6.23
CA ARG A 232 4.18 -13.81 -6.24
C ARG A 232 5.64 -14.13 -5.93
N HIS A 233 6.49 -13.11 -6.02
CA HIS A 233 7.93 -13.21 -5.86
C HIS A 233 8.40 -12.13 -4.89
N PRO A 234 7.95 -12.16 -3.62
CA PRO A 234 8.29 -11.14 -2.64
C PRO A 234 9.81 -11.00 -2.51
N ARG A 235 10.28 -9.75 -2.37
CA ARG A 235 11.71 -9.45 -2.27
C ARG A 235 12.27 -10.01 -0.96
N PRO A 236 13.42 -10.72 -1.01
CA PRO A 236 14.09 -11.17 0.20
C PRO A 236 14.57 -9.97 1.05
N LEU A 237 14.94 -10.25 2.30
CA LEU A 237 15.60 -9.28 3.17
C LEU A 237 16.97 -8.90 2.58
N ARG A 238 17.36 -7.63 2.72
CA ARG A 238 18.69 -7.15 2.31
C ARG A 238 19.73 -7.47 3.38
N ILE A 239 19.33 -7.44 4.64
CA ILE A 239 20.17 -7.77 5.81
C ILE A 239 19.43 -8.82 6.64
N THR A 240 20.05 -9.97 6.82
CA THR A 240 19.56 -11.04 7.71
C THR A 240 20.35 -11.02 8.99
N VAL A 241 19.66 -11.14 10.12
CA VAL A 241 20.24 -11.16 11.46
C VAL A 241 19.82 -12.43 12.19
N ASP A 242 20.59 -12.83 13.20
CA ASP A 242 20.22 -13.89 14.13
C ASP A 242 19.80 -13.24 15.46
N PRO A 243 18.49 -13.20 15.79
CA PRO A 243 18.00 -12.63 17.04
C PRO A 243 18.53 -13.30 18.31
N TYR A 244 18.99 -14.56 18.22
CA TYR A 244 19.57 -15.27 19.36
C TYR A 244 21.09 -15.10 19.44
N GLY A 245 21.74 -14.68 18.36
CA GLY A 245 23.19 -14.57 18.25
C GLY A 245 23.74 -13.13 18.24
N TRP A 246 22.89 -12.10 18.16
CA TRP A 246 23.37 -10.71 17.97
C TRP A 246 24.11 -10.10 19.19
N TYR A 247 24.20 -10.81 20.31
CA TYR A 247 25.02 -10.42 21.47
C TYR A 247 26.27 -11.29 21.68
N GLU A 248 26.54 -12.28 20.83
CA GLU A 248 27.65 -13.24 21.02
C GLU A 248 29.03 -12.56 21.13
N SER A 249 29.24 -11.43 20.47
CA SER A 249 30.51 -10.68 20.57
C SER A 249 30.71 -9.97 21.91
N ASP A 250 29.67 -9.89 22.72
CA ASP A 250 29.61 -9.21 24.01
C ASP A 250 29.08 -10.18 25.08
N GLU A 251 29.32 -11.50 24.97
CA GLU A 251 28.75 -12.49 25.89
C GLU A 251 29.22 -12.29 27.35
N TYR A 252 28.27 -12.28 28.30
CA TYR A 252 28.59 -12.22 29.74
C TYR A 252 29.09 -13.58 30.24
N ASP A 253 30.41 -13.77 30.24
CA ASP A 253 31.08 -15.03 30.65
C ASP A 253 31.47 -15.06 32.14
N VAL A 254 30.73 -14.36 33.01
CA VAL A 254 30.98 -14.41 34.46
C VAL A 254 30.08 -15.49 35.08
N PRO A 255 30.63 -16.61 35.58
CA PRO A 255 29.82 -17.68 36.14
C PRO A 255 29.11 -17.25 37.42
N GLU A 256 27.87 -17.72 37.60
CA GLU A 256 27.10 -17.52 38.83
C GLU A 256 27.90 -18.08 40.03
N PRO A 257 28.06 -17.32 41.13
CA PRO A 257 28.77 -17.79 42.31
C PRO A 257 28.11 -19.03 42.92
N GLU A 258 28.86 -20.14 43.07
CA GLU A 258 28.36 -21.33 43.75
C GLU A 258 28.51 -21.22 45.27
N ARG A 259 27.43 -21.47 46.02
CA ARG A 259 27.42 -21.36 47.49
C ARG A 259 28.52 -22.16 48.20
N ASP A 260 28.83 -23.36 47.72
CA ASP A 260 29.84 -24.24 48.31
C ASP A 260 31.29 -23.72 48.12
N GLY A 261 31.49 -22.69 47.30
CA GLY A 261 32.78 -22.05 47.04
C GLY A 261 33.20 -21.00 48.08
N PHE A 262 32.36 -20.69 49.08
CA PHE A 262 32.58 -19.59 50.03
C PHE A 262 32.73 -20.07 51.47
N GLU A 263 33.57 -19.37 52.25
CA GLU A 263 33.88 -19.74 53.64
C GLU A 263 32.72 -19.47 54.62
N ASP A 264 31.85 -18.50 54.29
CA ASP A 264 30.67 -18.11 55.07
C ASP A 264 29.56 -17.52 54.19
N GLU A 265 28.35 -17.42 54.74
CA GLU A 265 27.15 -16.93 54.05
C GLU A 265 27.26 -15.45 53.64
N GLU A 266 27.93 -14.62 54.43
CA GLU A 266 28.06 -13.18 54.18
C GLU A 266 28.93 -12.93 52.94
N SER A 267 30.00 -13.72 52.78
CA SER A 267 30.89 -13.71 51.63
C SER A 267 30.20 -14.17 50.35
N TYR A 268 29.33 -15.19 50.45
CA TYR A 268 28.50 -15.64 49.33
C TYR A 268 27.50 -14.56 48.90
N ILE A 269 26.74 -13.98 49.83
CA ILE A 269 25.74 -12.93 49.53
C ILE A 269 26.40 -11.77 48.81
N LYS A 270 27.54 -11.28 49.30
CA LYS A 270 28.27 -10.18 48.67
C LYS A 270 28.76 -10.50 47.25
N ALA A 271 29.22 -11.73 47.02
CA ALA A 271 29.66 -12.16 45.70
C ALA A 271 28.47 -12.31 44.73
N TYR A 272 27.35 -12.82 45.22
CA TYR A 272 26.11 -12.93 44.46
C TYR A 272 25.54 -11.55 44.09
N GLU A 273 25.46 -10.61 45.04
CA GLU A 273 25.02 -9.22 44.78
C GLU A 273 25.91 -8.52 43.73
N ALA A 274 27.24 -8.71 43.80
CA ALA A 274 28.16 -8.13 42.82
C ALA A 274 28.04 -8.78 41.44
N TRP A 275 27.73 -10.07 41.38
CA TRP A 275 27.46 -10.78 40.13
C TRP A 275 26.14 -10.32 39.51
N GLU A 276 25.09 -10.18 40.32
CA GLU A 276 23.76 -9.69 39.90
C GLU A 276 23.86 -8.24 39.37
N GLU A 277 24.59 -7.35 40.05
CA GLU A 277 24.83 -5.96 39.58
C GLU A 277 25.61 -5.93 38.24
N ALA A 278 26.59 -6.83 38.07
CA ALA A 278 27.37 -6.93 36.84
C ALA A 278 26.55 -7.53 35.69
N GLU A 279 25.69 -8.51 35.97
CA GLU A 279 24.78 -9.12 35.02
C GLU A 279 23.73 -8.10 34.57
N GLU A 280 23.05 -7.42 35.50
CA GLU A 280 22.08 -6.34 35.21
C GLU A 280 22.75 -5.23 34.39
N GLY A 281 23.95 -4.79 34.82
CA GLY A 281 24.73 -3.80 34.10
C GLY A 281 25.10 -4.24 32.67
N TRP A 282 25.33 -5.54 32.45
CA TRP A 282 25.53 -6.07 31.11
C TRP A 282 24.22 -6.04 30.29
N TRP A 283 23.11 -6.53 30.84
CA TRP A 283 21.80 -6.53 30.17
C TRP A 283 21.34 -5.14 29.75
N ASP A 284 21.60 -4.12 30.57
CA ASP A 284 21.23 -2.73 30.29
C ASP A 284 22.09 -2.08 29.20
N ASN A 285 23.36 -2.49 29.09
CA ASN A 285 24.35 -1.80 28.26
C ASN A 285 24.78 -2.57 27.01
N ARG A 286 24.44 -3.86 26.91
CA ARG A 286 24.71 -4.67 25.70
C ARG A 286 24.09 -4.02 24.48
N ARG A 287 24.72 -4.20 23.32
CA ARG A 287 24.26 -3.67 22.04
C ARG A 287 24.24 -4.77 21.00
N PRO A 288 23.13 -4.95 20.27
CA PRO A 288 23.06 -5.97 19.24
C PRO A 288 24.02 -5.62 18.10
N VAL A 289 24.72 -6.61 17.59
CA VAL A 289 25.61 -6.48 16.44
C VAL A 289 24.84 -6.86 15.18
N VAL A 290 24.50 -5.85 14.39
CA VAL A 290 23.89 -6.05 13.07
C VAL A 290 25.00 -6.24 12.03
N PRO A 291 25.01 -7.33 11.25
CA PRO A 291 25.94 -7.50 10.15
C PRO A 291 25.76 -6.37 9.13
N ASP A 292 26.88 -5.92 8.56
CA ASP A 292 26.85 -4.94 7.49
C ASP A 292 26.22 -5.53 6.21
N ALA A 293 25.88 -4.68 5.24
CA ALA A 293 25.24 -5.12 4.00
C ALA A 293 26.13 -6.12 3.24
N PRO A 294 25.56 -7.25 2.77
CA PRO A 294 26.30 -8.21 1.94
C PRO A 294 26.62 -7.61 0.57
N ALA A 295 27.35 -8.35 -0.27
CA ALA A 295 27.41 -8.00 -1.69
C ALA A 295 26.00 -8.13 -2.31
N PHE A 296 25.61 -7.16 -3.15
CA PHE A 296 24.31 -7.20 -3.81
C PHE A 296 24.19 -8.44 -4.70
N ALA A 297 23.11 -9.20 -4.51
CA ALA A 297 22.71 -10.29 -5.39
C ALA A 297 21.37 -9.91 -6.02
N PRO A 298 21.28 -9.75 -7.36
CA PRO A 298 20.02 -9.41 -8.01
C PRO A 298 19.01 -10.52 -7.78
N PRO A 299 17.77 -10.21 -7.36
CA PRO A 299 16.73 -11.22 -7.26
C PRO A 299 16.45 -11.87 -8.60
N GLN A 300 16.06 -13.14 -8.56
CA GLN A 300 15.73 -13.90 -9.76
C GLN A 300 14.61 -13.20 -10.52
N VAL A 301 14.87 -12.86 -11.78
CA VAL A 301 13.84 -12.26 -12.64
C VAL A 301 12.83 -13.36 -12.98
N PRO A 302 11.53 -13.18 -12.69
CA PRO A 302 10.51 -14.16 -13.06
C PRO A 302 10.45 -14.31 -14.58
N GLU A 303 10.53 -15.54 -15.09
CA GLU A 303 10.50 -15.85 -16.53
C GLU A 303 9.27 -16.69 -16.90
N GLY A 304 8.86 -16.62 -18.16
CA GLY A 304 7.80 -17.47 -18.70
C GLY A 304 6.47 -17.35 -17.95
N SER A 305 5.99 -18.45 -17.39
CA SER A 305 4.71 -18.55 -16.68
C SER A 305 4.68 -17.81 -15.34
N ASP A 306 5.84 -17.44 -14.82
CA ASP A 306 5.96 -16.76 -13.53
C ASP A 306 5.61 -15.27 -13.64
N ARG A 307 5.77 -14.67 -14.84
CA ARG A 307 5.26 -13.33 -15.12
C ARG A 307 3.74 -13.35 -15.28
N VAL A 308 3.06 -12.49 -14.54
CA VAL A 308 1.62 -12.32 -14.65
C VAL A 308 1.31 -11.46 -15.87
N SER A 309 0.63 -12.05 -16.86
CA SER A 309 0.02 -11.31 -17.97
C SER A 309 -1.48 -11.17 -17.74
N LEU A 310 -1.98 -9.96 -17.91
CA LEU A 310 -3.41 -9.63 -17.84
C LEU A 310 -4.08 -9.64 -19.22
N ARG A 311 -3.32 -9.82 -20.31
CA ARG A 311 -3.82 -9.92 -21.68
C ARG A 311 -4.56 -11.24 -21.93
N GLY A 312 -5.55 -11.21 -22.82
CA GLY A 312 -6.37 -12.37 -23.15
C GLY A 312 -7.26 -12.84 -22.00
N ARG A 313 -7.55 -11.97 -21.02
CA ARG A 313 -8.31 -12.31 -19.81
C ARG A 313 -9.55 -11.44 -19.65
N ARG A 314 -10.51 -11.97 -18.90
CA ARG A 314 -11.57 -11.17 -18.29
C ARG A 314 -11.14 -10.77 -16.89
N LEU A 315 -11.27 -9.49 -16.59
CA LEU A 315 -10.93 -8.87 -15.31
C LEU A 315 -12.18 -8.19 -14.74
N GLN A 316 -12.08 -7.78 -13.48
CA GLN A 316 -13.09 -6.98 -12.79
C GLN A 316 -12.41 -5.78 -12.15
N VAL A 317 -13.00 -4.60 -12.34
CA VAL A 317 -12.45 -3.35 -11.81
C VAL A 317 -13.53 -2.48 -11.21
N ILE A 318 -13.23 -1.87 -10.06
CA ILE A 318 -14.06 -0.83 -9.44
C ILE A 318 -13.41 0.52 -9.76
N VAL A 319 -14.22 1.50 -10.18
CA VAL A 319 -13.74 2.82 -10.60
C VAL A 319 -14.13 3.86 -9.55
N LYS A 320 -13.18 4.74 -9.20
CA LYS A 320 -13.40 5.91 -8.35
C LYS A 320 -12.75 7.14 -8.95
N LEU A 321 -13.47 8.26 -8.98
CA LEU A 321 -12.97 9.58 -9.36
C LEU A 321 -13.24 10.53 -8.21
N ALA A 322 -12.20 11.24 -7.77
CA ALA A 322 -12.32 12.19 -6.69
C ALA A 322 -11.38 13.38 -6.90
N THR A 323 -11.81 14.53 -6.38
CA THR A 323 -11.03 15.76 -6.35
C THR A 323 -10.86 16.23 -4.92
N ILE A 324 -9.63 16.52 -4.51
CA ILE A 324 -9.37 17.30 -3.31
C ILE A 324 -9.27 18.77 -3.71
N HIS A 325 -10.06 19.63 -3.06
CA HIS A 325 -10.06 21.08 -3.21
C HIS A 325 -9.48 21.75 -1.97
N LEU A 326 -8.63 22.74 -2.21
CA LEU A 326 -8.12 23.67 -1.21
C LEU A 326 -8.50 25.09 -1.60
N THR A 327 -8.92 25.87 -0.62
CA THR A 327 -9.30 27.28 -0.80
C THR A 327 -8.46 28.16 0.11
N PRO A 328 -8.37 29.48 -0.14
CA PRO A 328 -7.70 30.39 0.80
C PRO A 328 -8.27 30.32 2.23
N ASP A 329 -9.56 30.03 2.39
CA ASP A 329 -10.23 29.88 3.69
C ASP A 329 -10.00 28.49 4.33
N ASN A 330 -9.67 27.48 3.52
CA ASN A 330 -9.32 26.14 3.98
C ASN A 330 -8.08 25.61 3.20
N PRO A 331 -6.87 26.14 3.53
CA PRO A 331 -5.70 26.03 2.66
C PRO A 331 -4.87 24.76 2.87
N GLU A 332 -5.24 23.91 3.83
CA GLU A 332 -4.48 22.71 4.22
C GLU A 332 -5.36 21.47 4.18
N TYR A 333 -4.83 20.39 3.60
CA TYR A 333 -5.39 19.04 3.70
C TYR A 333 -4.57 18.25 4.71
N ALA A 334 -5.21 17.77 5.78
CA ALA A 334 -4.54 17.09 6.89
C ALA A 334 -4.00 15.69 6.55
N GLY A 335 -4.31 15.15 5.37
CA GLY A 335 -3.98 13.78 4.97
C GLY A 335 -5.16 12.82 5.17
N GLY A 336 -4.98 11.59 4.68
CA GLY A 336 -5.93 10.49 4.88
C GLY A 336 -5.55 9.61 6.06
N SER A 337 -6.48 8.76 6.50
CA SER A 337 -6.19 7.67 7.44
C SER A 337 -5.38 6.55 6.76
N TRP A 338 -4.70 5.75 7.57
CA TRP A 338 -4.14 4.49 7.09
C TRP A 338 -5.26 3.50 6.78
N HIS A 339 -5.27 2.96 5.57
CA HIS A 339 -6.28 2.00 5.13
C HIS A 339 -5.77 1.10 3.99
N VAL A 340 -6.50 0.02 3.77
CA VAL A 340 -6.47 -0.80 2.54
C VAL A 340 -7.78 -0.57 1.79
N GLU A 341 -7.80 -0.89 0.49
CA GLU A 341 -9.00 -0.70 -0.33
C GLU A 341 -9.98 -1.86 -0.18
N GLY A 342 -11.26 -1.53 -0.02
CA GLY A 342 -12.31 -2.55 0.06
C GLY A 342 -12.38 -3.31 1.39
N MET A 343 -13.25 -4.29 1.38
CA MET A 343 -13.39 -5.37 2.34
C MET A 343 -13.24 -6.69 1.56
N LEU A 344 -13.31 -7.83 2.24
CA LEU A 344 -13.15 -9.15 1.62
C LEU A 344 -14.18 -9.42 0.51
N ASN A 345 -15.36 -8.79 0.57
CA ASN A 345 -16.38 -8.88 -0.47
C ASN A 345 -15.86 -8.39 -1.84
N GLU A 346 -15.01 -7.36 -1.85
CA GLU A 346 -14.50 -6.78 -3.11
C GLU A 346 -13.26 -7.50 -3.64
N ARG A 347 -12.56 -8.26 -2.81
CA ARG A 347 -11.33 -9.01 -3.18
C ARG A 347 -10.33 -8.18 -3.99
N ILE A 348 -10.13 -6.91 -3.63
CA ILE A 348 -9.21 -6.01 -4.33
C ILE A 348 -7.79 -6.51 -4.09
N VAL A 349 -7.09 -6.89 -5.15
CA VAL A 349 -5.70 -7.36 -5.10
C VAL A 349 -4.71 -6.22 -5.32
N SER A 350 -5.08 -5.21 -6.10
CA SER A 350 -4.19 -4.09 -6.41
C SER A 350 -4.97 -2.83 -6.76
N THR A 351 -4.36 -1.69 -6.44
CA THR A 351 -4.89 -0.36 -6.74
C THR A 351 -4.02 0.31 -7.78
N GLY A 352 -4.64 0.87 -8.81
CA GLY A 352 -4.01 1.73 -9.81
C GLY A 352 -4.56 3.16 -9.70
N LEU A 353 -3.67 4.14 -9.57
CA LEU A 353 -4.00 5.56 -9.46
C LEU A 353 -3.42 6.33 -10.66
N TYR A 354 -4.19 7.27 -11.18
CA TYR A 354 -3.73 8.26 -12.15
C TYR A 354 -4.05 9.68 -11.65
N TYR A 355 -3.00 10.48 -11.47
CA TYR A 355 -3.05 11.86 -10.99
C TYR A 355 -3.15 12.80 -12.18
N TRP A 356 -4.37 13.03 -12.67
CA TRP A 356 -4.56 13.59 -14.01
C TRP A 356 -4.52 15.12 -14.08
N ASP A 357 -4.72 15.81 -12.95
CA ASP A 357 -4.72 17.27 -12.88
C ASP A 357 -4.47 17.72 -11.44
N SER A 358 -3.38 18.44 -11.20
CA SER A 358 -3.02 18.97 -9.87
C SER A 358 -2.44 20.37 -10.00
N GLU A 359 -3.07 21.35 -9.38
CA GLU A 359 -2.66 22.77 -9.48
C GLU A 359 -2.57 23.42 -8.10
N ASN A 360 -1.58 24.30 -7.94
CA ASN A 360 -1.42 25.19 -6.78
C ASN A 360 -1.37 24.49 -5.41
N ILE A 361 -0.74 23.31 -5.36
CA ILE A 361 -0.49 22.58 -4.12
C ILE A 361 1.01 22.31 -3.94
N THR A 362 1.43 22.18 -2.68
CA THR A 362 2.73 21.59 -2.34
C THR A 362 2.78 20.11 -2.76
N GLU A 363 3.96 19.49 -2.72
CA GLU A 363 4.10 18.06 -3.08
C GLU A 363 3.12 17.17 -2.29
N SER A 364 2.33 16.37 -3.00
CA SER A 364 1.47 15.34 -2.44
C SER A 364 2.18 13.99 -2.50
N ARG A 365 2.08 13.20 -1.43
CA ARG A 365 2.72 11.88 -1.32
C ARG A 365 1.73 10.81 -0.86
N LEU A 366 1.97 9.57 -1.29
CA LEU A 366 1.30 8.37 -0.80
C LEU A 366 2.29 7.57 0.03
N GLY A 367 2.04 7.46 1.33
CA GLY A 367 2.85 6.67 2.26
C GLY A 367 2.39 5.22 2.31
N PHE A 368 3.33 4.31 2.59
CA PHE A 368 3.09 2.87 2.67
C PHE A 368 3.67 2.29 3.97
N ARG A 369 2.94 1.37 4.59
CA ARG A 369 3.40 0.53 5.70
C ARG A 369 2.89 -0.91 5.53
N THR A 370 3.49 -1.84 6.27
CA THR A 370 3.08 -3.25 6.28
C THR A 370 2.94 -3.75 7.71
N ALA A 371 1.97 -4.63 7.94
CA ALA A 371 1.91 -5.46 9.14
C ALA A 371 3.04 -6.50 9.10
N LEU A 372 3.53 -6.92 10.27
CA LEU A 372 4.62 -7.87 10.41
C LEU A 372 4.17 -9.19 11.04
N ASP A 373 4.89 -10.26 10.72
CA ASP A 373 4.77 -11.53 11.45
C ASP A 373 5.41 -11.36 12.83
N ASP A 374 5.02 -12.21 13.78
CA ASP A 374 5.66 -12.25 15.10
C ASP A 374 7.16 -12.55 14.92
N PRO A 375 8.06 -11.64 15.32
CA PRO A 375 9.49 -11.84 15.19
C PRO A 375 9.96 -12.98 16.12
N GLU A 376 11.02 -13.67 15.71
CA GLU A 376 11.79 -14.51 16.64
C GLU A 376 12.75 -13.63 17.44
N TYR A 377 12.85 -13.84 18.76
CA TYR A 377 13.75 -13.10 19.65
C TYR A 377 14.00 -13.85 20.97
N ALA A 378 15.05 -13.47 21.69
CA ALA A 378 15.33 -13.97 23.03
C ALA A 378 14.39 -13.32 24.07
N GLN A 379 13.88 -14.10 25.03
CA GLN A 379 12.92 -13.61 26.02
C GLN A 379 13.43 -12.34 26.73
N ASN A 380 12.56 -11.33 26.87
CA ASN A 380 12.84 -10.01 27.45
C ASN A 380 13.91 -9.17 26.71
N ASP A 381 14.20 -9.46 25.43
CA ASP A 381 15.17 -8.67 24.64
C ASP A 381 14.58 -7.41 23.98
N ASP A 382 14.06 -6.51 24.80
CA ASP A 382 13.46 -5.25 24.35
C ASP A 382 14.45 -4.37 23.59
N ASN A 383 15.72 -4.36 24.03
CA ASN A 383 16.78 -3.56 23.41
C ASN A 383 17.13 -4.07 22.00
N GLY A 384 17.27 -5.38 21.81
CA GLY A 384 17.57 -5.97 20.51
C GLY A 384 16.49 -5.66 19.49
N MET A 385 15.23 -5.88 19.87
CA MET A 385 14.07 -5.62 19.01
C MET A 385 13.94 -4.15 18.61
N ARG A 386 14.11 -3.23 19.57
CA ARG A 386 14.06 -1.78 19.33
C ARG A 386 15.21 -1.30 18.45
N GLU A 387 16.44 -1.76 18.71
CA GLU A 387 17.62 -1.26 18.01
C GLU A 387 17.82 -1.88 16.63
N VAL A 388 17.43 -3.13 16.43
CA VAL A 388 17.60 -3.83 15.15
C VAL A 388 16.42 -3.61 14.23
N TYR A 389 15.18 -3.69 14.73
CA TYR A 389 13.95 -3.64 13.91
C TYR A 389 13.12 -2.36 14.13
N GLY A 390 13.36 -1.60 15.20
CA GLY A 390 12.52 -0.47 15.58
C GLY A 390 11.17 -0.89 16.18
N LEU A 391 11.08 -2.12 16.70
CA LEU A 391 9.88 -2.65 17.34
C LEU A 391 9.99 -2.44 18.86
N GLU A 392 9.03 -1.73 19.43
CA GLU A 392 8.96 -1.46 20.87
C GLU A 392 8.00 -2.44 21.56
N ASN A 393 8.30 -2.77 22.82
CA ASN A 393 7.39 -3.53 23.66
C ASN A 393 6.06 -2.77 23.81
N GLU A 394 4.94 -3.50 23.78
CA GLU A 394 3.57 -2.94 23.78
C GLU A 394 3.30 -1.99 22.60
N GLY A 395 4.18 -1.98 21.60
CA GLY A 395 4.09 -1.17 20.40
C GLY A 395 3.29 -1.84 19.28
N ALA A 396 3.02 -1.07 18.23
CA ALA A 396 2.33 -1.56 17.04
C ALA A 396 3.24 -2.44 16.18
N LEU A 397 2.80 -3.65 15.84
CA LEU A 397 3.56 -4.60 15.01
C LEU A 397 3.46 -4.29 13.50
N ASN A 398 4.01 -3.14 13.09
CA ASN A 398 4.10 -2.72 11.70
C ASN A 398 5.41 -1.98 11.39
N GLN A 399 5.74 -1.87 10.10
CA GLN A 399 6.88 -1.08 9.63
C GLN A 399 6.51 -0.12 8.50
N MET A 400 7.01 1.11 8.65
CA MET A 400 6.95 2.14 7.60
C MET A 400 7.92 1.79 6.46
N LEU A 401 7.38 1.58 5.26
CA LEU A 401 8.18 1.19 4.10
C LEU A 401 8.67 2.38 3.28
N GLY A 402 7.98 3.52 3.34
CA GLY A 402 8.35 4.74 2.63
C GLY A 402 7.15 5.46 2.03
N SER A 403 7.41 6.33 1.05
CA SER A 403 6.36 7.09 0.35
C SER A 403 6.73 7.44 -1.07
N ALA A 404 5.75 7.43 -1.98
CA ALA A 404 5.90 7.86 -3.36
C ALA A 404 5.36 9.28 -3.54
N ALA A 405 6.11 10.14 -4.25
CA ALA A 405 5.60 11.43 -4.71
C ALA A 405 4.52 11.24 -5.78
N THR A 406 3.54 12.14 -5.84
CA THR A 406 2.37 12.00 -6.70
C THR A 406 2.06 13.26 -7.52
N PRO A 407 2.99 13.68 -8.39
CA PRO A 407 2.79 14.84 -9.26
C PRO A 407 1.69 14.60 -10.30
N GLU A 408 1.23 15.68 -10.94
CA GLU A 408 0.38 15.57 -12.14
C GLU A 408 1.05 14.69 -13.20
N GLY A 409 0.25 13.85 -13.86
CA GLY A 409 0.67 12.96 -14.93
C GLY A 409 1.09 11.58 -14.45
N ARG A 410 1.34 11.40 -13.14
CA ARG A 410 1.82 10.12 -12.61
C ARG A 410 0.73 9.05 -12.58
N CYS A 411 1.06 7.89 -13.13
CA CYS A 411 0.41 6.61 -12.87
C CYS A 411 1.18 5.87 -11.78
N LEU A 412 0.46 5.26 -10.83
CA LEU A 412 1.02 4.46 -9.75
C LEU A 412 0.17 3.20 -9.58
N ALA A 413 0.79 2.03 -9.41
CA ALA A 413 0.10 0.80 -9.01
C ALA A 413 0.82 0.13 -7.84
N PHE A 414 0.05 -0.43 -6.92
CA PHE A 414 0.56 -1.11 -5.73
C PHE A 414 -0.37 -2.24 -5.30
N PRO A 415 0.14 -3.27 -4.61
CA PRO A 415 -0.70 -4.37 -4.14
C PRO A 415 -1.47 -3.93 -2.89
N ASN A 416 -2.70 -4.41 -2.74
CA ASN A 416 -3.61 -3.97 -1.68
C ASN A 416 -3.20 -4.46 -0.28
N VAL A 417 -2.24 -5.39 -0.19
CA VAL A 417 -1.59 -5.80 1.06
C VAL A 417 -0.72 -4.70 1.67
N LEU A 418 -0.35 -3.67 0.90
CA LEU A 418 0.33 -2.51 1.45
C LEU A 418 -0.71 -1.51 1.95
N GLN A 419 -0.74 -1.32 3.27
CA GLN A 419 -1.53 -0.26 3.84
C GLN A 419 -0.95 1.08 3.45
N HIS A 420 -1.82 2.01 3.09
CA HIS A 420 -1.39 3.29 2.55
C HIS A 420 -2.18 4.46 3.13
N ARG A 421 -1.58 5.65 3.02
CA ARG A 421 -2.25 6.91 3.37
C ARG A 421 -1.78 8.06 2.49
N VAL A 422 -2.67 9.00 2.22
CA VAL A 422 -2.30 10.28 1.60
C VAL A 422 -1.66 11.17 2.67
N SER A 423 -0.46 11.69 2.40
CA SER A 423 0.22 12.63 3.29
C SER A 423 -0.45 14.02 3.27
N PRO A 424 -0.29 14.83 4.33
CA PRO A 424 -0.77 16.21 4.34
C PRO A 424 -0.13 17.04 3.21
N PHE A 425 -0.87 18.00 2.67
CA PHE A 425 -0.37 19.01 1.73
C PHE A 425 -1.19 20.29 1.84
N ARG A 426 -0.68 21.40 1.29
CA ARG A 426 -1.32 22.71 1.39
C ARG A 426 -1.21 23.49 0.09
N LEU A 427 -1.88 24.64 0.02
CA LEU A 427 -1.73 25.57 -1.09
C LEU A 427 -0.28 26.03 -1.23
N GLN A 428 0.22 26.06 -2.47
CA GLN A 428 1.53 26.61 -2.79
C GLN A 428 1.49 28.14 -2.74
N ASP A 429 0.50 28.74 -3.40
CA ASP A 429 0.08 30.14 -3.25
C ASP A 429 -1.22 30.17 -2.44
N PRO A 430 -1.20 30.61 -1.16
CA PRO A 430 -2.36 30.59 -0.28
C PRO A 430 -3.46 31.58 -0.69
N THR A 431 -3.23 32.44 -1.67
CA THR A 431 -4.22 33.44 -2.14
C THR A 431 -5.11 32.91 -3.26
N ARG A 432 -4.78 31.75 -3.84
CA ARG A 432 -5.51 31.13 -4.95
C ARG A 432 -6.00 29.75 -4.54
N PRO A 433 -7.14 29.27 -5.06
CA PRO A 433 -7.53 27.89 -4.86
C PRO A 433 -6.54 26.93 -5.51
N GLY A 434 -6.57 25.67 -5.09
CA GLY A 434 -5.76 24.59 -5.63
C GLY A 434 -6.49 23.26 -5.54
N HIS A 435 -6.01 22.27 -6.27
CA HIS A 435 -6.65 20.96 -6.33
C HIS A 435 -5.70 19.82 -6.65
N ARG A 436 -6.17 18.61 -6.36
CA ARG A 436 -5.56 17.33 -6.74
C ARG A 436 -6.67 16.41 -7.22
N LYS A 437 -6.64 16.01 -8.49
CA LYS A 437 -7.66 15.14 -9.10
C LYS A 437 -7.08 13.78 -9.46
N ILE A 438 -7.83 12.73 -9.13
CA ILE A 438 -7.41 11.35 -9.38
C ILE A 438 -8.49 10.53 -10.09
N VAL A 439 -8.03 9.56 -10.88
CA VAL A 439 -8.79 8.36 -11.24
C VAL A 439 -8.15 7.19 -10.49
N ALA A 440 -8.96 6.41 -9.79
CA ALA A 440 -8.56 5.18 -9.14
C ALA A 440 -9.29 3.99 -9.77
N PHE A 441 -8.53 2.92 -10.00
CA PHE A 441 -8.98 1.62 -10.45
C PHE A 441 -8.59 0.59 -9.40
N PHE A 442 -9.58 -0.05 -8.79
CA PHE A 442 -9.35 -1.15 -7.86
C PHE A 442 -9.53 -2.46 -8.60
N LEU A 443 -8.41 -3.14 -8.87
CA LEU A 443 -8.38 -4.41 -9.57
C LEU A 443 -8.79 -5.53 -8.61
N VAL A 444 -9.88 -6.21 -8.93
CA VAL A 444 -10.35 -7.41 -8.23
C VAL A 444 -9.44 -8.59 -8.61
N ASP A 445 -9.18 -9.49 -7.65
CA ASP A 445 -8.42 -10.72 -7.83
C ASP A 445 -8.83 -11.48 -9.12
N PRO A 446 -7.99 -11.52 -10.17
CA PRO A 446 -8.32 -12.14 -11.44
C PRO A 446 -8.56 -13.65 -11.37
N SER A 447 -8.20 -14.30 -10.26
CA SER A 447 -8.43 -15.73 -10.04
C SER A 447 -9.79 -16.04 -9.42
N HIS A 448 -10.50 -15.03 -8.88
CA HIS A 448 -11.78 -15.19 -8.16
C HIS A 448 -12.76 -14.08 -8.54
N PRO A 449 -13.58 -14.26 -9.59
CA PRO A 449 -14.59 -13.27 -9.97
C PRO A 449 -15.70 -13.18 -8.91
N ILE A 450 -16.15 -11.96 -8.64
CA ILE A 450 -17.25 -11.64 -7.73
C ILE A 450 -18.49 -11.15 -8.49
N VAL A 451 -19.58 -10.89 -7.79
CA VAL A 451 -20.80 -10.30 -8.37
C VAL A 451 -20.49 -8.90 -8.89
N SER A 452 -20.88 -8.63 -10.13
CA SER A 452 -20.53 -7.41 -10.87
C SER A 452 -21.75 -6.72 -11.47
N THR A 453 -21.53 -5.60 -12.16
CA THR A 453 -22.55 -4.92 -12.96
C THR A 453 -22.99 -5.71 -14.21
N SER A 454 -22.40 -6.87 -14.51
CA SER A 454 -22.97 -7.83 -15.48
C SER A 454 -24.05 -8.71 -14.87
N ASP A 455 -24.04 -8.90 -13.56
CA ASP A 455 -25.00 -9.75 -12.84
C ASP A 455 -26.17 -8.93 -12.26
N VAL A 456 -25.90 -7.66 -11.95
CA VAL A 456 -26.84 -6.73 -11.32
C VAL A 456 -27.13 -5.60 -12.32
N PRO A 457 -28.39 -5.33 -12.67
CA PRO A 457 -28.73 -4.23 -13.57
C PRO A 457 -28.52 -2.87 -12.90
N PRO A 458 -28.50 -1.75 -13.66
CA PRO A 458 -28.34 -0.42 -13.09
C PRO A 458 -29.35 -0.14 -11.97
N GLN A 459 -28.82 0.28 -10.82
CA GLN A 459 -29.58 0.56 -9.60
C GLN A 459 -29.98 2.04 -9.48
N GLN A 460 -29.52 2.88 -10.40
CA GLN A 460 -29.70 4.32 -10.35
C GLN A 460 -31.12 4.73 -10.81
N PRO A 461 -31.69 5.84 -10.29
CA PRO A 461 -33.07 6.26 -10.56
C PRO A 461 -33.43 6.50 -12.03
N TRP A 462 -32.43 6.69 -12.90
CA TRP A 462 -32.66 6.85 -14.33
C TRP A 462 -32.98 5.53 -15.05
N ALA A 463 -32.72 4.39 -14.42
CA ALA A 463 -32.95 3.07 -14.99
C ALA A 463 -34.32 2.50 -14.59
N GLU A 464 -35.00 1.82 -15.52
CA GLU A 464 -36.25 1.11 -15.20
C GLU A 464 -36.04 -0.05 -14.21
N THR A 465 -34.79 -0.52 -14.08
CA THR A 465 -34.37 -1.57 -13.14
C THR A 465 -33.93 -1.03 -11.78
N SER A 466 -34.11 0.27 -11.52
CA SER A 466 -33.69 0.91 -10.27
C SER A 466 -34.29 0.18 -9.06
N THR A 467 -33.43 -0.16 -8.11
CA THR A 467 -33.80 -0.86 -6.87
C THR A 467 -33.87 0.06 -5.66
N MET A 468 -33.38 1.30 -5.79
CA MET A 468 -33.36 2.31 -4.73
C MET A 468 -33.48 3.72 -5.30
N THR A 469 -33.93 4.68 -4.48
CA THR A 469 -33.88 6.11 -4.79
C THR A 469 -32.48 6.69 -4.54
N LEU A 470 -32.26 7.95 -4.94
CA LEU A 470 -30.99 8.63 -4.62
C LEU A 470 -30.87 8.89 -3.11
N GLU A 471 -31.96 9.23 -2.44
CA GLU A 471 -32.02 9.43 -1.00
C GLU A 471 -31.67 8.13 -0.26
N GLU A 472 -32.23 7.00 -0.68
CA GLU A 472 -31.91 5.68 -0.12
C GLU A 472 -30.44 5.31 -0.38
N ALA A 473 -29.93 5.53 -1.59
CA ALA A 473 -28.53 5.28 -1.92
C ALA A 473 -27.56 6.12 -1.06
N LYS A 474 -27.92 7.38 -0.76
CA LYS A 474 -27.14 8.23 0.16
C LYS A 474 -27.20 7.72 1.59
N ALA A 475 -28.36 7.28 2.06
CA ALA A 475 -28.51 6.68 3.39
C ALA A 475 -27.70 5.38 3.52
N PHE A 476 -27.78 4.46 2.54
CA PHE A 476 -26.97 3.25 2.51
C PHE A 476 -25.48 3.54 2.44
N ARG A 477 -25.07 4.58 1.71
CA ARG A 477 -23.68 5.03 1.71
C ARG A 477 -23.23 5.44 3.11
N GLU A 478 -24.03 6.22 3.85
CA GLU A 478 -23.68 6.62 5.22
C GLU A 478 -23.54 5.41 6.15
N GLU A 479 -24.45 4.43 6.04
CA GLU A 479 -24.36 3.17 6.77
C GLU A 479 -23.09 2.40 6.41
N LEU A 480 -22.79 2.25 5.12
CA LEU A 480 -21.57 1.60 4.62
C LEU A 480 -20.30 2.33 5.09
N MET A 481 -20.29 3.67 5.10
CA MET A 481 -19.15 4.45 5.60
C MET A 481 -18.96 4.27 7.10
N LYS A 482 -20.05 4.16 7.86
CA LYS A 482 -19.99 3.85 9.29
C LYS A 482 -19.44 2.44 9.53
N GLU A 483 -19.91 1.45 8.78
CA GLU A 483 -19.42 0.08 8.84
C GLU A 483 -17.94 -0.01 8.46
N ARG A 484 -17.54 0.66 7.37
CA ARG A 484 -16.14 0.71 6.93
C ARG A 484 -15.24 1.42 7.91
N LYS A 485 -15.72 2.47 8.59
CA LYS A 485 -14.95 3.13 9.64
C LYS A 485 -14.67 2.14 10.78
N PHE A 486 -15.70 1.43 11.24
CA PHE A 486 -15.54 0.39 12.27
C PHE A 486 -14.59 -0.72 11.79
N PHE A 487 -14.73 -1.18 10.54
CA PHE A 487 -13.79 -2.13 9.94
C PHE A 487 -12.36 -1.59 9.91
N VAL A 488 -12.13 -0.35 9.47
CA VAL A 488 -10.78 0.24 9.41
C VAL A 488 -10.16 0.32 10.79
N ASP A 489 -10.93 0.71 11.80
CA ASP A 489 -10.46 0.79 13.19
C ASP A 489 -10.07 -0.63 13.69
N GLU A 490 -10.97 -1.61 13.58
CA GLU A 490 -10.71 -3.01 14.00
C GLU A 490 -9.58 -3.67 13.19
N HIS A 491 -9.51 -3.41 11.88
CA HIS A 491 -8.50 -3.98 11.00
C HIS A 491 -7.12 -3.38 11.26
N ASN A 492 -7.06 -2.08 11.57
CA ASN A 492 -5.84 -1.46 12.05
C ASN A 492 -5.42 -2.11 13.37
N GLU A 493 -6.29 -2.14 14.37
CA GLU A 493 -6.00 -2.71 15.70
C GLU A 493 -5.57 -4.18 15.63
N GLN A 494 -6.24 -5.02 14.84
CA GLN A 494 -5.99 -6.46 14.79
C GLN A 494 -4.77 -6.85 13.96
N LEU A 495 -4.43 -6.08 12.92
CA LEU A 495 -3.35 -6.45 11.98
C LEU A 495 -2.11 -5.56 12.07
N TYR A 496 -2.31 -4.24 12.04
CA TYR A 496 -1.19 -3.29 11.92
C TYR A 496 -0.78 -2.73 13.27
N GLU A 497 -1.72 -2.61 14.21
CA GLU A 497 -1.54 -2.03 15.54
C GLU A 497 -1.71 -3.10 16.62
N ARG A 498 -1.62 -4.38 16.23
CA ARG A 498 -1.54 -5.51 17.15
C ARG A 498 -0.39 -5.27 18.11
N GLU A 499 -0.72 -5.24 19.39
CA GLU A 499 0.23 -5.03 20.47
C GLU A 499 1.25 -6.17 20.48
N PHE A 500 2.52 -5.81 20.35
CA PHE A 500 3.62 -6.75 20.43
C PHE A 500 4.12 -6.81 21.88
N SER A 501 3.80 -7.89 22.61
CA SER A 501 4.21 -8.07 24.01
C SER A 501 5.40 -9.03 24.11
N LEU A 502 6.49 -8.54 24.69
CA LEU A 502 7.74 -9.29 24.81
C LEU A 502 7.74 -10.30 25.98
N CYS A 503 6.68 -10.29 26.82
CA CYS A 503 6.60 -11.04 28.09
C CYS A 503 5.94 -12.44 28.00
N GLU A 504 5.19 -12.76 26.94
CA GLU A 504 4.31 -13.95 26.90
C GLU A 504 4.75 -15.10 25.97
N HIS A 505 5.96 -15.04 25.39
CA HIS A 505 6.47 -16.05 24.45
C HIS A 505 7.41 -17.09 25.07
#